data_AF-A0ABD3WZ96-F1
#
_entry.id   AF-A0ABD3WZ96-F1
#
_cell.length_a   1.000
_cell.length_b   1.000
_cell.length_c   1.000
_cell.angle_alpha   90.00
_cell.angle_beta   90.00
_cell.angle_gamma   90.00
#
_symmetry.space_group_name_H-M   'P 1'
#
loop_
_entity.id
_entity.type
_entity.pdbx_description
1 polymer ?
#
loop_
_entity_poly.entity_id
_entity_poly.type
_entity_poly.pdbx_seq_one_letter_code
_entity_poly.pdbx_strand_id
1 'polypeptide(L)'
;MASKNQVAGNTKTNKKTPNKTQSSLSNQEKKDLSQKIENLENENDRLLFENAMFKNKFDLRETIKVFSQKGVTELDGIEMAKDAVKGALEAAEKKHEVEKKDMEKKHKKEIELLRQNQQGEDQMPTQSIGDSMPSQETAEEIAKYRAEKKNLESEIVSLKTDKDELNNKIKQLTTEKESLTNQQKKTDELLSKKDNEITDLKKQLANLTTRNQDAISKNGKQDDTLLLLRKTTKEKEEAISEKNDLLAENQKLQAKIEKMQSENRDQTTSYEDEKNDLLAENQKLQAKIEKMQSENRDQTTSYEETKCTVLADKQKMDADIKGQQNEIKALKQSEEKNKSLNDKLKKVEEAKNNLSQQIQEMKKENDELKYRLKESQSPPLSKVNENKAIQQLKDENEILRSRLSEYAGAQMTHNNPNIADLSDVFRPTKLSEEYSQLYDNVWTDAFEEHNGKKEEDIIQMLRKGLLGSYEFCENVCKEFTVQLTNSTLALPNSKPKNKLQDLPIVYQKQLQDMKKSFGVFLKNDVKESYRKKQNSIQGGDSTKKYIDACVELCWLMVIHDPPVVIETPASKDSAFDTNTYRAYTTTGSKIDFVVWPALRLHQGGALLTKGVAQGKN
;
A
#
# COMPACT_ATOMS: atom_id res chain seq x y z
N MET A 1 35.25 28.95 -73.35
CA MET A 1 34.22 27.96 -73.75
C MET A 1 33.13 28.05 -72.70
N ALA A 2 32.07 28.85 -72.93
CA ALA A 2 30.86 28.48 -73.67
C ALA A 2 30.14 27.28 -73.01
N SER A 3 28.84 27.29 -72.70
CA SER A 3 27.77 28.29 -72.81
C SER A 3 26.49 27.61 -72.31
N LYS A 4 25.60 28.40 -71.66
CA LYS A 4 24.12 28.43 -71.82
C LYS A 4 23.29 27.17 -71.43
N ASN A 5 22.03 27.21 -71.00
CA ASN A 5 20.88 28.12 -71.14
C ASN A 5 19.97 27.97 -69.88
N GLN A 6 19.33 29.00 -69.30
CA GLN A 6 18.04 29.68 -69.67
C GLN A 6 16.85 28.70 -69.80
N VAL A 7 15.68 28.92 -69.18
CA VAL A 7 14.58 29.88 -69.46
C VAL A 7 13.62 29.82 -68.24
N ALA A 8 13.14 30.86 -67.53
CA ALA A 8 12.40 32.11 -67.82
C ALA A 8 10.85 32.00 -67.85
N GLY A 9 10.20 32.97 -67.18
CA GLY A 9 8.75 33.26 -67.17
C GLY A 9 8.38 33.91 -65.82
N ASN A 10 8.43 35.23 -65.57
CA ASN A 10 8.01 36.45 -66.27
C ASN A 10 6.49 36.71 -66.23
N THR A 11 6.06 37.62 -65.33
CA THR A 11 4.93 38.52 -65.56
C THR A 11 5.18 39.86 -64.85
N LYS A 12 5.46 40.88 -65.67
CA LYS A 12 5.37 42.31 -65.35
C LYS A 12 3.90 42.71 -65.23
N THR A 13 3.58 43.68 -64.36
CA THR A 13 2.72 44.81 -64.74
C THR A 13 2.92 46.04 -63.84
N ASN A 14 3.20 47.15 -64.52
CA ASN A 14 2.76 48.53 -64.27
C ASN A 14 3.19 49.32 -63.01
N LYS A 15 4.20 50.16 -63.25
CA LYS A 15 4.30 51.52 -62.72
C LYS A 15 3.04 52.34 -63.07
N LYS A 16 2.39 52.90 -62.06
CA LYS A 16 1.64 54.15 -62.13
C LYS A 16 1.98 54.96 -60.89
N THR A 17 2.66 56.09 -61.09
CA THR A 17 2.65 57.22 -60.17
C THR A 17 1.22 57.73 -60.03
N PRO A 18 0.80 58.08 -58.81
CA PRO A 18 0.12 59.36 -58.67
C PRO A 18 0.57 60.14 -57.43
N ASN A 19 0.70 61.45 -57.66
CA ASN A 19 0.38 62.54 -56.75
C ASN A 19 0.84 62.51 -55.29
N LYS A 20 1.78 63.42 -55.04
CA LYS A 20 1.81 64.27 -53.85
C LYS A 20 0.39 64.65 -53.42
N THR A 21 -0.04 64.11 -52.30
CA THR A 21 -1.02 64.77 -51.43
C THR A 21 -0.41 64.73 -50.04
N GLN A 22 0.10 65.87 -49.60
CA GLN A 22 0.49 66.09 -48.21
C GLN A 22 -0.80 65.94 -47.37
N SER A 23 -0.97 64.82 -46.67
CA SER A 23 -1.80 64.81 -45.47
C SER A 23 -0.88 65.14 -44.30
N SER A 24 -0.87 66.41 -43.94
CA SER A 24 -0.32 66.89 -42.68
C SER A 24 -1.06 66.22 -41.53
N LEU A 25 -0.57 65.06 -41.07
CA LEU A 25 -0.88 64.59 -39.73
C LEU A 25 -0.37 65.67 -38.77
N SER A 26 -1.29 66.22 -37.98
CA SER A 26 -0.98 67.19 -36.94
C SER A 26 0.11 66.61 -36.03
N ASN A 27 0.99 67.46 -35.49
CA ASN A 27 1.96 67.04 -34.47
C ASN A 27 1.26 66.32 -33.31
N GLN A 28 -0.02 66.62 -33.06
CA GLN A 28 -0.85 65.93 -32.08
C GLN A 28 -1.16 64.48 -32.46
N GLU A 29 -1.48 64.20 -33.73
CA GLU A 29 -1.82 62.84 -34.19
C GLU A 29 -0.58 61.94 -34.24
N LYS A 30 0.59 62.51 -34.56
CA LYS A 30 1.87 61.78 -34.43
C LYS A 30 2.21 61.49 -32.98
N LYS A 31 1.91 62.43 -32.06
CA LYS A 31 2.10 62.25 -30.63
C LYS A 31 1.15 61.19 -30.07
N ASP A 32 -0.11 61.19 -30.50
CA ASP A 32 -1.11 60.20 -30.10
C ASP A 32 -0.80 58.80 -30.66
N LEU A 33 -0.27 58.71 -31.89
CA LEU A 33 0.22 57.43 -32.45
C LEU A 33 1.47 56.93 -31.72
N SER A 34 2.42 57.81 -31.40
CA SER A 34 3.58 57.46 -30.57
C SER A 34 3.14 56.98 -29.19
N GLN A 35 2.19 57.68 -28.56
CA GLN A 35 1.63 57.32 -27.27
C GLN A 35 0.88 55.98 -27.33
N LYS A 36 0.18 55.70 -28.43
CA LYS A 36 -0.49 54.40 -28.65
C LYS A 36 0.49 53.26 -28.86
N ILE A 37 1.58 53.50 -29.59
CA ILE A 37 2.63 52.49 -29.80
C ILE A 37 3.34 52.22 -28.47
N GLU A 38 3.68 53.25 -27.71
CA GLU A 38 4.26 53.13 -26.37
C GLU A 38 3.32 52.40 -25.40
N ASN A 39 2.02 52.68 -25.44
CA ASN A 39 1.03 51.96 -24.63
C ASN A 39 0.88 50.49 -25.05
N LEU A 40 0.94 50.18 -26.35
CA LEU A 40 0.87 48.80 -26.84
C LEU A 40 2.15 48.03 -26.54
N GLU A 41 3.32 48.66 -26.59
CA GLU A 41 4.60 48.07 -26.16
C GLU A 41 4.59 47.79 -24.66
N ASN A 42 4.09 48.72 -23.84
CA ASN A 42 3.93 48.54 -22.40
C ASN A 42 2.93 47.42 -22.05
N GLU A 43 1.84 47.28 -22.82
CA GLU A 43 0.84 46.23 -22.60
C GLU A 43 1.34 44.85 -23.06
N ASN A 44 2.14 44.79 -24.13
CA ASN A 44 2.78 43.56 -24.58
C ASN A 44 3.88 43.11 -23.63
N ASP A 45 4.67 44.04 -23.08
CA ASP A 45 5.67 43.79 -22.03
C ASP A 45 4.99 43.31 -20.73
N ARG A 46 3.83 43.87 -20.39
CA ARG A 46 3.01 43.41 -19.25
C ARG A 46 2.46 41.99 -19.46
N LEU A 47 2.01 41.65 -20.66
CA LEU A 47 1.51 40.30 -20.98
C LEU A 47 2.64 39.25 -21.06
N LEU A 48 3.82 39.65 -21.52
CA LEU A 48 5.04 38.83 -21.45
C LEU A 48 5.45 38.59 -19.99
N PHE A 49 5.33 39.61 -19.13
CA PHE A 49 5.59 39.51 -17.70
C PHE A 49 4.56 38.64 -16.96
N GLU A 50 3.26 38.77 -17.25
CA GLU A 50 2.21 37.91 -16.69
C GLU A 50 2.37 36.45 -17.13
N ASN A 51 2.74 36.19 -18.38
CA ASN A 51 3.05 34.83 -18.86
C ASN A 51 4.31 34.25 -18.22
N ALA A 52 5.33 35.06 -17.94
CA ALA A 52 6.53 34.64 -17.23
C ALA A 52 6.25 34.33 -15.74
N MET A 53 5.40 35.13 -15.09
CA MET A 53 4.93 34.93 -13.71
C MET A 53 4.06 33.67 -13.55
N PHE A 54 3.23 33.33 -14.53
CA PHE A 54 2.38 32.13 -14.46
C PHE A 54 3.11 30.82 -14.78
N LYS A 55 4.19 30.85 -15.59
CA LYS A 55 4.91 29.63 -15.99
C LYS A 55 6.05 29.21 -15.07
N ASN A 56 6.61 30.12 -14.27
CA ASN A 56 7.71 29.78 -13.36
C ASN A 56 7.35 30.14 -11.91
N LYS A 57 7.43 29.14 -11.02
CA LYS A 57 7.51 29.36 -9.57
C LYS A 57 8.62 30.38 -9.29
N PHE A 58 8.21 31.58 -8.92
CA PHE A 58 8.94 32.71 -8.35
C PHE A 58 10.47 32.53 -8.21
N ASP A 59 11.25 32.98 -9.20
CA ASP A 59 12.70 33.15 -9.07
C ASP A 59 13.07 34.64 -9.24
N LEU A 60 13.28 35.31 -8.11
CA LEU A 60 13.64 36.73 -8.02
C LEU A 60 14.97 37.03 -8.74
N ARG A 61 15.85 36.03 -8.90
CA ARG A 61 17.20 36.21 -9.47
C ARG A 61 17.18 36.41 -10.98
N GLU A 62 16.27 35.78 -11.71
CA GLU A 62 16.16 35.97 -13.17
C GLU A 62 15.57 37.35 -13.50
N THR A 63 14.61 37.83 -12.71
CA THR A 63 14.06 39.18 -12.88
C THR A 63 15.12 40.26 -12.66
N ILE A 64 15.97 40.12 -11.63
CA ILE A 64 17.08 41.06 -11.37
C ILE A 64 18.12 41.06 -12.50
N LYS A 65 18.41 39.90 -13.10
CA LYS A 65 19.30 39.78 -14.28
C LYS A 65 18.77 40.54 -15.49
N VAL A 66 17.46 40.47 -15.76
CA VAL A 66 16.84 41.16 -16.91
C VAL A 66 16.90 42.68 -16.73
N PHE A 67 16.74 43.19 -15.50
CA PHE A 67 16.85 44.63 -15.23
C PHE A 67 18.30 45.15 -15.29
N SER A 68 19.28 44.34 -14.87
CA SER A 68 20.71 44.68 -14.99
C SER A 68 21.17 44.87 -16.44
N GLN A 69 20.57 44.14 -17.39
CA GLN A 69 20.89 44.26 -18.83
C GLN A 69 20.31 45.52 -19.50
N LYS A 70 19.37 46.24 -18.87
CA LYS A 70 18.69 47.43 -19.44
C LYS A 70 19.17 48.77 -18.88
N GLY A 71 20.23 48.80 -18.06
CA GLY A 71 20.86 50.05 -17.61
C GLY A 71 20.03 50.92 -16.67
N VAL A 72 19.00 50.34 -16.03
CA VAL A 72 18.21 50.99 -14.97
C VAL A 72 19.02 50.93 -13.67
N THR A 73 19.11 52.03 -12.92
CA THR A 73 19.84 52.03 -11.64
C THR A 73 19.19 51.05 -10.66
N GLU A 74 19.99 50.35 -9.84
CA GLU A 74 19.48 49.32 -8.90
C GLU A 74 18.37 49.83 -8.00
N LEU A 75 18.37 51.14 -7.67
CA LEU A 75 17.33 51.79 -6.86
C LEU A 75 15.99 51.92 -7.58
N ASP A 76 15.99 52.39 -8.84
CA ASP A 76 14.75 52.55 -9.63
C ASP A 76 14.12 51.18 -9.96
N GLY A 77 14.95 50.16 -10.21
CA GLY A 77 14.49 48.79 -10.45
C GLY A 77 13.85 48.14 -9.23
N ILE A 78 14.38 48.41 -8.03
CA ILE A 78 13.81 47.93 -6.76
C ILE A 78 12.48 48.63 -6.45
N GLU A 79 12.38 49.93 -6.71
CA GLU A 79 11.17 50.71 -6.44
C GLU A 79 10.02 50.32 -7.38
N MET A 80 10.31 50.13 -8.67
CA MET A 80 9.33 49.59 -9.63
C MET A 80 8.91 48.15 -9.30
N ALA A 81 9.82 47.29 -8.85
CA ALA A 81 9.49 45.93 -8.43
C ALA A 81 8.62 45.93 -7.16
N LYS A 82 8.87 46.85 -6.23
CA LYS A 82 8.08 47.00 -5.00
C LYS A 82 6.64 47.46 -5.31
N ASP A 83 6.47 48.41 -6.22
CA ASP A 83 5.15 48.87 -6.65
C ASP A 83 4.39 47.80 -7.43
N ALA A 84 5.08 47.00 -8.26
CA ALA A 84 4.50 45.87 -8.97
C ALA A 84 4.04 44.74 -8.02
N VAL A 85 4.85 44.40 -7.02
CA VAL A 85 4.49 43.40 -5.99
C VAL A 85 3.31 43.89 -5.17
N LYS A 86 3.26 45.18 -4.82
CA LYS A 86 2.13 45.78 -4.11
C LYS A 86 0.85 45.71 -4.94
N GLY A 87 0.91 46.05 -6.22
CA GLY A 87 -0.24 45.94 -7.13
C GLY A 87 -0.74 44.50 -7.31
N ALA A 88 0.18 43.53 -7.38
CA ALA A 88 -0.17 42.10 -7.46
C ALA A 88 -0.82 41.59 -6.17
N LEU A 89 -0.35 42.04 -5.00
CA LEU A 89 -0.93 41.70 -3.71
C LEU A 89 -2.36 42.25 -3.58
N GLU A 90 -2.58 43.51 -3.94
CA GLU A 90 -3.90 44.15 -3.92
C GLU A 90 -4.88 43.48 -4.90
N ALA A 91 -4.40 43.00 -6.06
CA ALA A 91 -5.20 42.25 -7.01
C ALA A 91 -5.57 40.85 -6.51
N ALA A 92 -4.63 40.16 -5.84
CA ALA A 92 -4.85 38.85 -5.23
C ALA A 92 -5.86 38.93 -4.07
N GLU A 93 -5.74 39.96 -3.22
CA GLU A 93 -6.69 40.21 -2.12
C GLU A 93 -8.10 40.49 -2.65
N LYS A 94 -8.24 41.31 -3.70
CA LYS A 94 -9.54 41.54 -4.35
C LYS A 94 -10.14 40.27 -4.94
N LYS A 95 -9.32 39.41 -5.55
CA LYS A 95 -9.79 38.13 -6.11
C LYS A 95 -10.26 37.18 -5.01
N HIS A 96 -9.50 37.05 -3.93
CA HIS A 96 -9.86 36.23 -2.78
C HIS A 96 -11.14 36.72 -2.10
N GLU A 97 -11.35 38.03 -2.00
CA GLU A 97 -12.57 38.61 -1.43
C GLU A 97 -13.81 38.38 -2.31
N VAL A 98 -13.64 38.33 -3.64
CA VAL A 98 -14.72 37.96 -4.58
C VAL A 98 -15.08 36.48 -4.44
N GLU A 99 -14.08 35.59 -4.40
CA GLU A 99 -14.29 34.14 -4.23
C GLU A 99 -14.96 33.81 -2.88
N LYS A 100 -14.57 34.51 -1.81
CA LYS A 100 -15.21 34.40 -0.49
C LYS A 100 -16.69 34.79 -0.54
N LYS A 101 -17.04 35.89 -1.21
CA LYS A 101 -18.44 36.34 -1.35
C LYS A 101 -19.28 35.38 -2.17
N ASP A 102 -18.71 34.76 -3.20
CA ASP A 102 -19.40 33.74 -4.00
C ASP A 102 -19.64 32.46 -3.19
N MET A 103 -18.66 32.05 -2.37
CA MET A 103 -18.81 30.92 -1.45
C MET A 103 -19.90 31.18 -0.40
N GLU A 104 -19.93 32.36 0.22
CA GLU A 104 -20.98 32.75 1.17
C GLU A 104 -22.37 32.77 0.52
N LYS A 105 -22.46 33.20 -0.75
CA LYS A 105 -23.71 33.20 -1.51
C LYS A 105 -24.18 31.79 -1.85
N LYS A 106 -23.25 30.87 -2.15
CA LYS A 106 -23.54 29.44 -2.37
C LYS A 106 -24.02 28.78 -1.09
N HIS A 107 -23.35 29.04 0.03
CA HIS A 107 -23.74 28.52 1.34
C HIS A 107 -25.12 29.03 1.79
N LYS A 108 -25.44 30.31 1.54
CA LYS A 108 -26.79 30.85 1.79
C LYS A 108 -27.86 30.14 0.97
N LYS A 109 -27.62 29.87 -0.32
CA LYS A 109 -28.56 29.14 -1.18
C LYS A 109 -28.78 27.70 -0.69
N GLU A 110 -27.73 27.05 -0.21
CA GLU A 110 -27.79 25.69 0.32
C GLU A 110 -28.59 25.62 1.64
N ILE A 111 -28.39 26.61 2.53
CA ILE A 111 -29.20 26.76 3.75
C ILE A 111 -30.67 27.07 3.41
N GLU A 112 -30.94 27.89 2.40
CA GLU A 112 -32.31 28.19 1.94
C GLU A 112 -33.01 26.94 1.38
N LEU A 113 -32.28 26.11 0.62
CA LEU A 113 -32.77 24.84 0.07
C LEU A 113 -33.11 23.84 1.18
N LEU A 114 -32.27 23.77 2.22
CA LEU A 114 -32.52 22.94 3.41
C LEU A 114 -33.74 23.43 4.20
N ARG A 115 -33.98 24.74 4.25
CA ARG A 115 -35.19 25.32 4.88
C ARG A 115 -36.47 25.04 4.08
N GLN A 116 -36.41 25.11 2.75
CA GLN A 116 -37.55 24.77 1.89
C GLN A 116 -37.92 23.29 2.00
N ASN A 117 -36.92 22.40 2.14
CA ASN A 117 -37.16 20.98 2.38
C ASN A 117 -37.78 20.70 3.76
N GLN A 118 -37.45 21.49 4.79
CA GLN A 118 -38.09 21.39 6.12
C GLN A 118 -39.52 21.96 6.14
N GLN A 119 -39.82 22.98 5.33
CA GLN A 119 -41.19 23.54 5.26
C GLN A 119 -42.16 22.70 4.42
N GLY A 120 -41.68 21.70 3.67
CA GLY A 120 -42.51 20.72 2.96
C GLY A 120 -43.11 19.63 3.84
N GLU A 121 -42.61 19.44 5.07
CA GLU A 121 -43.09 18.39 6.00
C GLU A 121 -44.20 18.87 6.95
N ASP A 122 -44.44 20.18 7.08
CA ASP A 122 -45.39 20.75 8.05
C ASP A 122 -46.82 21.00 7.51
N GLN A 123 -47.17 20.47 6.33
CA GLN A 123 -48.54 20.54 5.81
C GLN A 123 -49.05 19.18 5.29
N MET A 124 -49.38 18.26 6.20
CA MET A 124 -50.49 17.30 6.01
C MET A 124 -51.04 16.80 7.35
N PRO A 125 -52.36 16.53 7.45
CA PRO A 125 -53.05 16.44 8.72
C PRO A 125 -52.93 15.07 9.38
N THR A 126 -52.89 15.11 10.71
CA THR A 126 -52.98 13.97 11.64
C THR A 126 -54.11 12.99 11.28
N GLN A 127 -53.76 11.78 10.85
CA GLN A 127 -54.59 10.60 11.02
C GLN A 127 -53.75 9.41 11.49
N SER A 128 -54.20 8.83 12.60
CA SER A 128 -53.67 7.63 13.23
C SER A 128 -53.68 6.45 12.25
N ILE A 129 -52.60 5.67 12.20
CA ILE A 129 -52.59 4.21 12.03
C ILE A 129 -51.20 3.70 12.45
N GLY A 130 -51.20 2.77 13.41
CA GLY A 130 -50.44 1.51 13.37
C GLY A 130 -48.92 1.53 13.30
N ASP A 131 -48.30 0.92 14.32
CA ASP A 131 -46.95 0.39 14.34
C ASP A 131 -46.52 -0.22 12.99
N SER A 132 -45.57 0.43 12.33
CA SER A 132 -44.76 -0.15 11.26
C SER A 132 -43.30 0.17 11.55
N MET A 133 -42.52 -0.87 11.83
CA MET A 133 -41.06 -0.80 11.93
C MET A 133 -40.47 -0.11 10.69
N PRO A 134 -39.39 0.71 10.82
CA PRO A 134 -38.67 1.18 9.66
C PRO A 134 -38.03 -0.01 8.96
N SER A 135 -38.14 -0.07 7.63
CA SER A 135 -37.41 -1.06 6.82
C SER A 135 -35.91 -0.98 7.14
N GLN A 136 -35.24 -2.14 7.21
CA GLN A 136 -33.82 -2.29 7.53
C GLN A 136 -32.90 -1.32 6.74
N GLU A 137 -33.29 -0.97 5.51
CA GLU A 137 -32.57 -0.02 4.64
C GLU A 137 -32.52 1.41 5.20
N THR A 138 -33.60 1.90 5.82
CA THR A 138 -33.63 3.27 6.38
C THR A 138 -32.83 3.39 7.68
N ALA A 139 -32.74 2.30 8.47
CA ALA A 139 -31.94 2.27 9.68
C ALA A 139 -30.43 2.22 9.39
N GLU A 140 -30.02 1.49 8.33
CA GLU A 140 -28.63 1.43 7.87
C GLU A 140 -28.16 2.76 7.27
N GLU A 141 -29.01 3.46 6.52
CA GLU A 141 -28.71 4.78 6.00
C GLU A 141 -28.53 5.81 7.13
N ILE A 142 -29.42 5.80 8.13
CA ILE A 142 -29.31 6.67 9.31
C ILE A 142 -28.04 6.34 10.12
N ALA A 143 -27.64 5.08 10.21
CA ALA A 143 -26.40 4.68 10.88
C ALA A 143 -25.16 5.18 10.12
N LYS A 144 -25.19 5.12 8.79
CA LYS A 144 -24.11 5.63 7.92
C LYS A 144 -23.96 7.15 8.07
N TYR A 145 -25.06 7.91 8.00
CA TYR A 145 -25.03 9.36 8.21
C TYR A 145 -24.57 9.76 9.62
N ARG A 146 -24.89 8.96 10.65
CA ARG A 146 -24.39 9.21 12.01
C ARG A 146 -22.88 8.95 12.14
N ALA A 147 -22.37 7.92 11.48
CA ALA A 147 -20.94 7.64 11.45
C ALA A 147 -20.18 8.75 10.70
N GLU A 148 -20.70 9.18 9.56
CA GLU A 148 -20.13 10.27 8.75
C GLU A 148 -20.17 11.60 9.49
N LYS A 149 -21.27 11.93 10.15
CA LYS A 149 -21.38 13.11 11.02
C LYS A 149 -20.34 13.09 12.15
N LYS A 150 -20.14 11.94 12.80
CA LYS A 150 -19.15 11.79 13.88
C LYS A 150 -17.72 11.96 13.36
N ASN A 151 -17.44 11.48 12.15
CA ASN A 151 -16.15 11.64 11.51
C ASN A 151 -15.88 13.11 11.19
N LEU A 152 -16.85 13.80 10.59
CA LEU A 152 -16.79 15.24 10.31
C LEU A 152 -16.65 16.08 11.60
N GLU A 153 -17.33 15.70 12.68
CA GLU A 153 -17.16 16.35 13.99
C GLU A 153 -15.73 16.18 14.54
N SER A 154 -15.12 15.00 14.37
CA SER A 154 -13.73 14.78 14.78
C SER A 154 -12.73 15.57 13.93
N GLU A 155 -12.97 15.69 12.62
CA GLU A 155 -12.16 16.48 11.70
C GLU A 155 -12.25 17.98 12.03
N ILE A 156 -13.44 18.49 12.35
CA ILE A 156 -13.64 19.87 12.81
C ILE A 156 -12.88 20.15 14.11
N VAL A 157 -12.82 19.18 15.04
CA VAL A 157 -12.04 19.32 16.27
C VAL A 157 -10.54 19.40 15.96
N SER A 158 -10.02 18.52 15.09
CA SER A 158 -8.62 18.57 14.65
C SER A 158 -8.28 19.92 14.00
N LEU A 159 -9.10 20.38 13.06
CA LEU A 159 -8.89 21.65 12.37
C LEU A 159 -8.94 22.86 13.30
N LYS A 160 -9.72 22.80 14.39
CA LYS A 160 -9.70 23.85 15.43
C LYS A 160 -8.39 23.84 16.20
N THR A 161 -7.86 22.66 16.54
CA THR A 161 -6.56 22.53 17.21
C THR A 161 -5.43 23.07 16.34
N ASP A 162 -5.41 22.71 15.06
CA ASP A 162 -4.42 23.20 14.09
C ASP A 162 -4.50 24.73 13.91
N LYS A 163 -5.71 25.29 13.89
CA LYS A 163 -5.94 26.73 13.85
C LYS A 163 -5.39 27.43 15.09
N ASP A 164 -5.54 26.84 16.27
CA ASP A 164 -5.03 27.41 17.51
C ASP A 164 -3.49 27.35 17.58
N GLU A 165 -2.87 26.27 17.09
CA GLU A 165 -1.42 26.18 16.94
C GLU A 165 -0.88 27.21 15.95
N LEU A 166 -1.51 27.36 14.79
CA LEU A 166 -1.15 28.38 13.80
C LEU A 166 -1.27 29.79 14.38
N ASN A 167 -2.33 30.08 15.13
CA ASN A 167 -2.50 31.37 15.80
C ASN A 167 -1.40 31.64 16.83
N ASN A 168 -0.98 30.63 17.59
CA ASN A 168 0.13 30.76 18.53
C ASN A 168 1.46 31.02 17.81
N LYS A 169 1.67 30.36 16.67
CA LYS A 169 2.88 30.57 15.84
C LYS A 169 2.90 31.96 15.21
N ILE A 170 1.75 32.46 14.75
CA ILE A 170 1.59 33.83 14.26
C ILE A 170 1.91 34.84 15.38
N LYS A 171 1.44 34.63 16.61
CA LYS A 171 1.77 35.50 17.74
C LYS A 171 3.27 35.53 18.02
N GLN A 172 3.92 34.36 18.01
CA GLN A 172 5.36 34.25 18.21
C GLN A 172 6.16 34.99 17.12
N LEU A 173 5.79 34.79 15.85
CA LEU A 173 6.41 35.49 14.73
C LEU A 173 6.16 37.00 14.77
N THR A 174 5.01 37.43 15.29
CA THR A 174 4.70 38.86 15.47
C THR A 174 5.61 39.50 16.52
N THR A 175 5.82 38.82 17.66
CA THR A 175 6.76 39.29 18.70
C THR A 175 8.21 39.32 18.22
N GLU A 176 8.62 38.33 17.41
CA GLU A 176 9.96 38.29 16.83
C GLU A 176 10.17 39.43 15.82
N LYS A 177 9.16 39.70 14.98
CA LYS A 177 9.17 40.82 14.04
C LYS A 177 9.29 42.17 14.77
N GLU A 178 8.59 42.37 15.89
CA GLU A 178 8.70 43.60 16.69
C GLU A 178 10.11 43.75 17.29
N SER A 179 10.70 42.67 17.79
CA SER A 179 12.08 42.67 18.29
C SER A 179 13.09 43.08 17.20
N LEU A 180 12.98 42.47 16.02
CA LEU A 180 13.86 42.80 14.87
C LEU A 180 13.64 44.23 14.40
N THR A 181 12.41 44.72 14.37
CA THR A 181 12.09 46.11 13.99
C THR A 181 12.73 47.11 14.97
N ASN A 182 12.72 46.79 16.27
CA ASN A 182 13.39 47.63 17.28
C ASN A 182 14.92 47.60 17.16
N GLN A 183 15.50 46.44 16.83
CA GLN A 183 16.93 46.36 16.52
C GLN A 183 17.29 47.18 15.29
N GLN A 184 16.50 47.09 14.22
CA GLN A 184 16.70 47.86 12.99
C GLN A 184 16.69 49.37 13.26
N LYS A 185 15.70 49.85 14.01
CA LYS A 185 15.59 51.27 14.40
C LYS A 185 16.83 51.76 15.18
N LYS A 186 17.36 50.93 16.07
CA LYS A 186 18.58 51.24 16.83
C LYS A 186 19.82 51.34 15.93
N THR A 187 19.88 50.51 14.90
CA THR A 187 20.95 50.53 13.90
C THR A 187 20.87 51.78 13.02
N ASP A 188 19.65 52.16 12.60
CA ASP A 188 19.41 53.37 11.80
C ASP A 188 19.76 54.65 12.57
N GLU A 189 19.46 54.69 13.88
CA GLU A 189 19.89 55.80 14.76
C GLU A 189 21.41 55.91 14.87
N LEU A 190 22.12 54.77 14.88
CA LEU A 190 23.58 54.71 14.91
C LEU A 190 24.19 55.19 13.58
N LEU A 191 23.61 54.78 12.46
CA LEU A 191 23.99 55.24 11.11
C LEU A 191 23.81 56.76 10.98
N SER A 192 22.65 57.29 11.38
CA SER A 192 22.39 58.73 11.33
C SER A 192 23.40 59.54 12.16
N LYS A 193 23.80 59.06 13.34
CA LYS A 193 24.86 59.70 14.13
C LYS A 193 26.20 59.72 13.41
N LYS A 194 26.55 58.63 12.72
CA LYS A 194 27.81 58.53 11.95
C LYS A 194 27.80 59.41 10.71
N ASP A 195 26.66 59.53 10.03
CA ASP A 195 26.52 60.44 8.89
C ASP A 195 26.66 61.90 9.30
N ASN A 196 26.17 62.28 10.48
CA ASN A 196 26.35 63.63 11.03
C ASN A 196 27.83 63.90 11.36
N GLU A 197 28.56 62.94 11.94
CA GLU A 197 30.01 63.06 12.17
C GLU A 197 30.79 63.23 10.86
N ILE A 198 30.46 62.43 9.84
CA ILE A 198 31.10 62.52 8.51
C ILE A 198 30.85 63.89 7.88
N THR A 199 29.63 64.42 8.04
CA THR A 199 29.25 65.73 7.50
C THR A 199 30.01 66.86 8.20
N ASP A 200 30.20 66.78 9.51
CA ASP A 200 30.95 67.79 10.27
C ASP A 200 32.45 67.75 9.91
N LEU A 201 33.03 66.55 9.77
CA LEU A 201 34.40 66.37 9.29
C LEU A 201 34.60 66.94 7.89
N LYS A 202 33.67 66.70 6.97
CA LYS A 202 33.71 67.29 5.61
C LYS A 202 33.68 68.82 5.65
N LYS A 203 32.90 69.41 6.57
CA LYS A 203 32.82 70.87 6.75
C LYS A 203 34.13 71.45 7.31
N GLN A 204 34.76 70.75 8.25
CA GLN A 204 36.07 71.13 8.79
C GLN A 204 37.16 71.08 7.69
N LEU A 205 37.13 70.05 6.84
CA LEU A 205 38.04 69.91 5.69
C LEU A 205 37.86 71.02 4.65
N ALA A 206 36.61 71.39 4.35
CA ALA A 206 36.30 72.51 3.47
C ALA A 206 36.82 73.84 4.02
N ASN A 207 36.62 74.10 5.32
CA ASN A 207 37.12 75.32 5.99
C ASN A 207 38.66 75.42 5.98
N LEU A 208 39.36 74.30 6.16
CA LEU A 208 40.83 74.25 6.07
C LEU A 208 41.31 74.49 4.64
N THR A 209 40.57 74.00 3.66
CA THR A 209 40.88 74.21 2.23
C THR A 209 40.72 75.69 1.85
N THR A 210 39.64 76.34 2.29
CA THR A 210 39.42 77.78 2.06
C THR A 210 40.47 78.64 2.76
N ARG A 211 40.86 78.30 4.00
CA ARG A 211 41.95 78.99 4.73
C ARG A 211 43.30 78.88 4.01
N ASN A 212 43.60 77.73 3.42
CA ASN A 212 44.81 77.54 2.63
C ASN A 212 44.76 78.29 1.30
N GLN A 213 43.58 78.40 0.67
CA GLN A 213 43.38 79.22 -0.53
C GLN A 213 43.58 80.72 -0.25
N ASP A 214 43.07 81.23 0.89
CA ASP A 214 43.21 82.63 1.31
C ASP A 214 44.66 83.00 1.71
N ALA A 215 45.40 82.05 2.29
CA ALA A 215 46.80 82.23 2.65
C ALA A 215 47.75 82.36 1.45
N ILE A 216 47.36 81.84 0.27
CA ILE A 216 48.16 81.88 -0.95
C ILE A 216 48.01 83.23 -1.70
N SER A 217 46.99 84.04 -1.41
CA SER A 217 46.77 85.35 -2.07
C SER A 217 47.46 86.55 -1.40
N LYS A 218 48.16 86.39 -0.27
CA LYS A 218 48.88 87.49 0.39
C LYS A 218 50.24 87.05 0.91
N ASN A 219 51.27 87.19 0.07
CA ASN A 219 52.43 88.03 0.41
C ASN A 219 53.54 87.89 -0.64
N GLY A 220 53.89 89.02 -1.23
CA GLY A 220 55.22 89.28 -1.74
C GLY A 220 55.81 90.46 -0.97
N LYS A 221 56.96 90.25 -0.32
CA LYS A 221 58.16 91.07 -0.48
C LYS A 221 59.32 90.51 0.35
N GLN A 222 60.49 90.59 -0.27
CA GLN A 222 61.78 90.02 0.08
C GLN A 222 62.42 90.72 1.29
N ASP A 223 63.11 89.92 2.11
CA ASP A 223 64.58 89.98 2.39
C ASP A 223 64.94 89.46 3.80
N ASP A 224 63.94 89.19 4.65
CA ASP A 224 64.02 88.22 5.77
C ASP A 224 63.88 86.75 5.29
N THR A 225 63.76 86.60 3.97
CA THR A 225 63.25 85.42 3.28
C THR A 225 64.22 84.25 3.34
N LEU A 226 65.54 84.46 3.48
CA LEU A 226 66.55 83.38 3.48
C LEU A 226 66.74 82.70 4.84
N LEU A 227 66.59 83.43 5.95
CA LEU A 227 66.67 82.85 7.31
C LEU A 227 65.35 82.17 7.68
N LEU A 228 64.23 82.79 7.28
CA LEU A 228 62.91 82.17 7.39
C LEU A 228 62.76 81.00 6.41
N LEU A 229 63.35 81.04 5.20
CA LEU A 229 63.36 79.88 4.29
C LEU A 229 64.09 78.70 4.89
N ARG A 230 65.26 78.89 5.52
CA ARG A 230 65.99 77.79 6.16
C ARG A 230 65.22 77.19 7.33
N LYS A 231 64.56 78.04 8.13
CA LYS A 231 63.71 77.58 9.23
C LYS A 231 62.46 76.86 8.71
N THR A 232 61.78 77.42 7.70
CA THR A 232 60.61 76.79 7.07
C THR A 232 60.95 75.60 6.18
N THR A 233 62.15 75.48 5.61
CA THR A 233 62.58 74.26 4.91
C THR A 233 62.90 73.17 5.91
N LYS A 234 63.52 73.48 7.04
CA LYS A 234 63.74 72.52 8.13
C LYS A 234 62.40 72.06 8.75
N GLU A 235 61.49 72.99 9.02
CA GLU A 235 60.12 72.67 9.48
C GLU A 235 59.33 71.89 8.41
N LYS A 236 59.53 72.17 7.11
CA LYS A 236 58.92 71.39 6.02
C LYS A 236 59.55 70.00 5.87
N GLU A 237 60.86 69.85 6.07
CA GLU A 237 61.54 68.55 6.05
C GLU A 237 61.12 67.70 7.24
N GLU A 238 60.99 68.29 8.43
CA GLU A 238 60.42 67.65 9.61
C GLU A 238 58.95 67.26 9.39
N ALA A 239 58.13 68.15 8.80
CA ALA A 239 56.75 67.85 8.43
C ALA A 239 56.63 66.78 7.33
N ILE A 240 57.60 66.70 6.41
CA ILE A 240 57.67 65.64 5.38
C ILE A 240 58.05 64.31 6.04
N SER A 241 58.97 64.31 6.99
CA SER A 241 59.31 63.12 7.79
C SER A 241 58.08 62.63 8.56
N GLU A 242 57.40 63.51 9.29
CA GLU A 242 56.19 63.18 10.05
C GLU A 242 55.06 62.71 9.12
N LYS A 243 54.89 63.34 7.95
CA LYS A 243 53.94 62.87 6.94
C LYS A 243 54.28 61.48 6.41
N ASN A 244 55.56 61.16 6.22
CA ASN A 244 55.98 59.84 5.76
C ASN A 244 55.78 58.78 6.85
N ASP A 245 56.00 59.12 8.11
CA ASP A 245 55.71 58.23 9.25
C ASP A 245 54.20 57.97 9.36
N LEU A 246 53.37 59.01 9.23
CA LEU A 246 51.90 58.88 9.17
C LEU A 246 51.42 58.10 7.93
N LEU A 247 52.13 58.19 6.80
CA LEU A 247 51.83 57.41 5.61
C LEU A 247 52.13 55.92 5.86
N ALA A 248 53.26 55.62 6.49
CA ALA A 248 53.63 54.26 6.87
C ALA A 248 52.66 53.68 7.92
N GLU A 249 52.21 54.50 8.87
CA GLU A 249 51.18 54.10 9.84
C GLU A 249 49.81 53.85 9.17
N ASN A 250 49.40 54.70 8.22
CA ASN A 250 48.20 54.46 7.43
C ASN A 250 48.29 53.17 6.60
N GLN A 251 49.43 52.89 5.98
CA GLN A 251 49.64 51.63 5.26
C GLN A 251 49.53 50.41 6.18
N LYS A 252 50.05 50.49 7.41
CA LYS A 252 49.88 49.44 8.42
C LYS A 252 48.42 49.27 8.84
N LEU A 253 47.68 50.37 9.02
CA LEU A 253 46.25 50.33 9.34
C LEU A 253 45.43 49.74 8.20
N GLN A 254 45.74 50.09 6.95
CA GLN A 254 45.11 49.54 5.75
C GLN A 254 45.28 48.02 5.69
N ALA A 255 46.51 47.53 5.87
CA ALA A 255 46.80 46.09 5.90
C ALA A 255 46.06 45.37 7.05
N LYS A 256 45.89 46.03 8.20
CA LYS A 256 45.13 45.48 9.33
C LYS A 256 43.63 45.40 9.03
N ILE A 257 43.08 46.39 8.33
CA ILE A 257 41.67 46.38 7.87
C ILE A 257 41.46 45.26 6.86
N GLU A 258 42.34 45.10 5.88
CA GLU A 258 42.26 44.02 4.89
C GLU A 258 42.30 42.64 5.55
N LYS A 259 43.19 42.46 6.54
CA LYS A 259 43.26 41.22 7.32
C LYS A 259 41.97 40.94 8.11
N MET A 260 41.40 41.94 8.79
CA MET A 260 40.11 41.77 9.47
C MET A 260 38.98 41.46 8.48
N GLN A 261 39.01 42.06 7.29
CA GLN A 261 38.01 41.79 6.26
C GLN A 261 38.14 40.36 5.69
N SER A 262 39.35 39.83 5.51
CA SER A 262 39.52 38.43 5.10
C SER A 262 39.04 37.48 6.20
N GLU A 263 39.41 37.72 7.46
CA GLU A 263 38.98 36.91 8.61
C GLU A 263 37.45 36.87 8.75
N ASN A 264 36.77 38.01 8.56
CA ASN A 264 35.31 38.07 8.56
C ASN A 264 34.67 37.32 7.38
N ARG A 265 35.28 37.36 6.19
CA ARG A 265 34.78 36.58 5.03
C ARG A 265 34.92 35.08 5.28
N ASP A 266 36.04 34.65 5.84
CA ASP A 266 36.28 33.25 6.17
C ASP A 266 35.29 32.76 7.24
N GLN A 267 35.04 33.57 8.28
CA GLN A 267 34.00 33.27 9.27
C GLN A 267 32.59 33.20 8.66
N THR A 268 32.25 34.15 7.78
CA THR A 268 30.93 34.15 7.11
C THR A 268 30.75 32.89 6.27
N THR A 269 31.79 32.47 5.55
CA THR A 269 31.76 31.25 4.73
C THR A 269 31.59 30.01 5.62
N SER A 270 32.35 29.94 6.72
CA SER A 270 32.21 28.85 7.70
C SER A 270 30.81 28.75 8.30
N TYR A 271 30.16 29.89 8.62
CA TYR A 271 28.80 29.88 9.15
C TYR A 271 27.75 29.48 8.12
N GLU A 272 27.94 29.86 6.85
CA GLU A 272 27.02 29.47 5.78
C GLU A 272 27.12 27.97 5.49
N ASP A 273 28.33 27.40 5.54
CA ASP A 273 28.56 25.96 5.41
C ASP A 273 27.89 25.18 6.56
N GLU A 274 28.10 25.60 7.82
CA GLU A 274 27.47 24.96 9.00
C GLU A 274 25.93 25.04 8.94
N LYS A 275 25.39 26.18 8.49
CA LYS A 275 23.95 26.35 8.27
C LYS A 275 23.41 25.42 7.19
N ASN A 276 24.15 25.21 6.10
CA ASN A 276 23.75 24.29 5.03
C ASN A 276 23.76 22.84 5.49
N ASP A 277 24.75 22.45 6.30
CA ASP A 277 24.81 21.11 6.90
C ASP A 277 23.63 20.87 7.86
N LEU A 278 23.32 21.84 8.72
CA LEU A 278 22.15 21.79 9.60
C LEU A 278 20.83 21.76 8.82
N LEU A 279 20.75 22.44 7.68
CA LEU A 279 19.58 22.40 6.80
C LEU A 279 19.40 20.99 6.21
N ALA A 280 20.49 20.37 5.75
CA ALA A 280 20.48 19.02 5.19
C ALA A 280 20.11 17.97 6.26
N GLU A 281 20.60 18.13 7.50
CA GLU A 281 20.22 17.25 8.61
C GLU A 281 18.74 17.39 8.99
N ASN A 282 18.22 18.62 9.03
CA ASN A 282 16.80 18.86 9.27
C ASN A 282 15.91 18.24 8.17
N GLN A 283 16.32 18.31 6.90
CA GLN A 283 15.59 17.64 5.81
C GLN A 283 15.55 16.12 5.99
N LYS A 284 16.66 15.50 6.42
CA LYS A 284 16.71 14.06 6.73
C LYS A 284 15.80 13.68 7.90
N LEU A 285 15.78 14.50 8.95
CA LEU A 285 14.89 14.28 10.09
C LEU A 285 13.41 14.42 9.69
N GLN A 286 13.07 15.40 8.86
CA GLN A 286 11.73 15.60 8.31
C GLN A 286 11.26 14.35 7.55
N ALA A 287 12.09 13.83 6.64
CA ALA A 287 11.78 12.62 5.87
C ALA A 287 11.60 11.39 6.78
N LYS A 288 12.39 11.28 7.86
CA LYS A 288 12.25 10.20 8.84
C LYS A 288 10.94 10.29 9.62
N ILE A 289 10.51 11.49 9.99
CA ILE A 289 9.22 11.72 10.64
C ILE A 289 8.07 11.35 9.71
N GLU A 290 8.12 11.79 8.44
CA GLU A 290 7.10 11.44 7.44
C GLU A 290 6.98 9.94 7.23
N LYS A 291 8.12 9.23 7.15
CA LYS A 291 8.13 7.77 7.04
C LYS A 291 7.46 7.11 8.25
N MET A 292 7.84 7.52 9.46
CA MET A 292 7.26 6.98 10.70
C MET A 292 5.76 7.27 10.81
N GLN A 293 5.30 8.44 10.33
CA GLN A 293 3.89 8.77 10.26
C GLN A 293 3.13 7.90 9.24
N SER A 294 3.73 7.58 8.08
CA SER A 294 3.12 6.66 7.11
C SER A 294 2.99 5.25 7.67
N GLU A 295 4.05 4.72 8.30
CA GLU A 295 4.05 3.40 8.92
C GLU A 295 2.96 3.28 10.02
N ASN A 296 2.78 4.33 10.84
CA ASN A 296 1.72 4.36 11.84
C ASN A 296 0.30 4.41 11.24
N ARG A 297 0.11 5.11 10.10
CA ARG A 297 -1.19 5.12 9.41
C ARG A 297 -1.51 3.72 8.88
N ASP A 298 -0.54 3.07 8.23
CA ASP A 298 -0.73 1.72 7.67
C ASP A 298 -1.04 0.70 8.78
N GLN A 299 -0.37 0.79 9.93
CA GLN A 299 -0.68 -0.04 11.10
C GLN A 299 -2.10 0.23 11.64
N THR A 300 -2.52 1.48 11.66
CA THR A 300 -3.87 1.86 12.12
C THR A 300 -4.94 1.30 11.19
N THR A 301 -4.75 1.43 9.87
CA THR A 301 -5.65 0.87 8.86
C THR A 301 -5.72 -0.65 8.94
N SER A 302 -4.57 -1.33 9.05
CA SER A 302 -4.51 -2.79 9.23
C SER A 302 -5.24 -3.26 10.49
N TYR A 303 -5.09 -2.52 11.60
CA TYR A 303 -5.80 -2.82 12.85
C TYR A 303 -7.32 -2.64 12.71
N GLU A 304 -7.77 -1.60 12.03
CA GLU A 304 -9.19 -1.31 11.78
C GLU A 304 -9.84 -2.35 10.86
N GLU A 305 -9.15 -2.76 9.79
CA GLU A 305 -9.59 -3.84 8.91
C GLU A 305 -9.74 -5.16 9.67
N THR A 306 -8.74 -5.52 10.48
CA THR A 306 -8.77 -6.73 11.32
C THR A 306 -9.92 -6.67 12.34
N LYS A 307 -10.18 -5.49 12.92
CA LYS A 307 -11.31 -5.31 13.84
C LYS A 307 -12.66 -5.48 13.13
N CYS A 308 -12.79 -4.97 11.90
CA CYS A 308 -14.00 -5.12 11.10
C CYS A 308 -14.28 -6.59 10.72
N THR A 309 -13.25 -7.35 10.35
CA THR A 309 -13.41 -8.78 10.02
C THR A 309 -13.82 -9.59 11.25
N VAL A 310 -13.17 -9.37 12.40
CA VAL A 310 -13.52 -10.05 13.66
C VAL A 310 -14.96 -9.73 14.09
N LEU A 311 -15.43 -8.50 13.90
CA LEU A 311 -16.82 -8.14 14.20
C LEU A 311 -17.81 -8.83 13.26
N ALA A 312 -17.50 -8.95 11.97
CA ALA A 312 -18.33 -9.66 11.01
C ALA A 312 -18.41 -11.16 11.32
N ASP A 313 -17.29 -11.77 11.67
CA ASP A 313 -17.24 -13.19 12.06
C ASP A 313 -18.01 -13.45 13.36
N LYS A 314 -17.91 -12.53 14.34
CA LYS A 314 -18.72 -12.62 15.56
C LYS A 314 -20.22 -12.58 15.25
N GLN A 315 -20.66 -11.70 14.35
CA GLN A 315 -22.08 -11.62 13.97
C GLN A 315 -22.57 -12.89 13.28
N LYS A 316 -21.75 -13.50 12.40
CA LYS A 316 -22.06 -14.80 11.79
C LYS A 316 -22.17 -15.89 12.85
N MET A 317 -21.22 -15.94 13.77
CA MET A 317 -21.19 -16.94 14.84
C MET A 317 -22.41 -16.82 15.75
N ASP A 318 -22.83 -15.59 16.09
CA ASP A 318 -24.05 -15.34 16.86
C ASP A 318 -25.32 -15.79 16.10
N ALA A 319 -25.36 -15.61 14.78
CA ALA A 319 -26.45 -16.09 13.93
C ALA A 319 -26.50 -17.62 13.87
N ASP A 320 -25.36 -18.28 13.74
CA ASP A 320 -25.24 -19.75 13.73
C ASP A 320 -25.65 -20.35 15.07
N ILE A 321 -25.21 -19.76 16.19
CA ILE A 321 -25.62 -20.16 17.54
C ILE A 321 -27.14 -20.07 17.68
N LYS A 322 -27.75 -18.98 17.19
CA LYS A 322 -29.21 -18.81 17.22
C LYS A 322 -29.92 -19.86 16.36
N GLY A 323 -29.35 -20.21 15.19
CA GLY A 323 -29.82 -21.30 14.34
C GLY A 323 -29.80 -22.65 15.07
N GLN A 324 -28.67 -23.02 15.65
CA GLN A 324 -28.50 -24.26 16.41
C GLN A 324 -29.44 -24.33 17.62
N GLN A 325 -29.66 -23.22 18.33
CA GLN A 325 -30.61 -23.17 19.45
C GLN A 325 -32.05 -23.48 18.99
N ASN A 326 -32.45 -23.01 17.81
CA ASN A 326 -33.78 -23.31 17.26
C ASN A 326 -33.90 -24.78 16.86
N GLU A 327 -32.85 -25.35 16.28
CA GLU A 327 -32.80 -26.77 15.91
C GLU A 327 -32.84 -27.69 17.13
N ILE A 328 -32.09 -27.36 18.20
CA ILE A 328 -32.15 -28.06 19.49
C ILE A 328 -33.57 -28.02 20.07
N LYS A 329 -34.26 -26.88 19.98
CA LYS A 329 -35.66 -26.78 20.44
C LYS A 329 -36.58 -27.70 19.63
N ALA A 330 -36.41 -27.77 18.32
CA ALA A 330 -37.19 -28.67 17.45
C ALA A 330 -36.92 -30.15 17.77
N LEU A 331 -35.65 -30.52 17.97
CA LEU A 331 -35.25 -31.89 18.35
C LEU A 331 -35.86 -32.30 19.68
N LYS A 332 -35.85 -31.42 20.70
CA LYS A 332 -36.48 -31.70 22.00
C LYS A 332 -37.98 -31.98 21.88
N GLN A 333 -38.69 -31.21 21.06
CA GLN A 333 -40.12 -31.46 20.79
C GLN A 333 -40.34 -32.81 20.07
N SER A 334 -39.43 -33.20 19.18
CA SER A 334 -39.48 -34.50 18.52
C SER A 334 -39.21 -35.65 19.49
N GLU A 335 -38.26 -35.49 20.43
CA GLU A 335 -37.98 -36.49 21.47
C GLU A 335 -39.19 -36.72 22.38
N GLU A 336 -39.89 -35.66 22.80
CA GLU A 336 -41.12 -35.79 23.59
C GLU A 336 -42.23 -36.55 22.84
N LYS A 337 -42.39 -36.28 21.53
CA LYS A 337 -43.32 -37.05 20.68
C LYS A 337 -42.91 -38.51 20.58
N ASN A 338 -41.62 -38.79 20.40
CA ASN A 338 -41.09 -40.16 20.33
C ASN A 338 -41.29 -40.92 21.65
N LYS A 339 -41.12 -40.25 22.79
CA LYS A 339 -41.40 -40.83 24.11
C LYS A 339 -42.88 -41.22 24.24
N SER A 340 -43.80 -40.33 23.84
CA SER A 340 -45.23 -40.64 23.83
C SER A 340 -45.59 -41.79 22.87
N LEU A 341 -44.94 -41.85 21.70
CA LEU A 341 -45.08 -42.95 20.75
C LEU A 341 -44.59 -44.28 21.33
N ASN A 342 -43.43 -44.30 21.99
CA ASN A 342 -42.90 -45.48 22.66
C ASN A 342 -43.82 -45.98 23.77
N ASP A 343 -44.40 -45.08 24.57
CA ASP A 343 -45.38 -45.47 25.60
C ASP A 343 -46.63 -46.12 24.97
N LYS A 344 -47.09 -45.62 23.82
CA LYS A 344 -48.17 -46.26 23.06
C LYS A 344 -47.76 -47.62 22.51
N LEU A 345 -46.54 -47.74 21.99
CA LEU A 345 -46.00 -48.98 21.43
C LEU A 345 -45.89 -50.06 22.52
N LYS A 346 -45.44 -49.70 23.72
CA LYS A 346 -45.41 -50.59 24.88
C LYS A 346 -46.79 -51.13 25.25
N LYS A 347 -47.82 -50.27 25.27
CA LYS A 347 -49.21 -50.70 25.50
C LYS A 347 -49.73 -51.66 24.42
N VAL A 348 -49.34 -51.43 23.16
CA VAL A 348 -49.67 -52.35 22.06
C VAL A 348 -48.96 -53.68 22.22
N GLU A 349 -47.68 -53.69 22.63
CA GLU A 349 -46.92 -54.92 22.89
C GLU A 349 -47.51 -55.71 24.05
N GLU A 350 -47.92 -55.05 25.14
CA GLU A 350 -48.63 -55.65 26.27
C GLU A 350 -49.97 -56.27 25.82
N ALA A 351 -50.75 -55.56 25.00
CA ALA A 351 -52.00 -56.08 24.44
C ALA A 351 -51.77 -57.28 23.52
N LYS A 352 -50.73 -57.23 22.67
CA LYS A 352 -50.30 -58.33 21.80
C LYS A 352 -49.87 -59.55 22.61
N ASN A 353 -49.14 -59.37 23.70
CA ASN A 353 -48.72 -60.45 24.59
C ASN A 353 -49.93 -61.09 25.28
N ASN A 354 -50.87 -60.28 25.78
CA ASN A 354 -52.12 -60.79 26.34
C ASN A 354 -52.94 -61.58 25.31
N LEU A 355 -53.07 -61.06 24.08
CA LEU A 355 -53.79 -61.75 23.01
C LEU A 355 -53.06 -63.04 22.59
N SER A 356 -51.72 -63.03 22.54
CA SER A 356 -50.90 -64.20 22.28
C SER A 356 -51.06 -65.26 23.37
N GLN A 357 -51.15 -64.84 24.63
CA GLN A 357 -51.45 -65.73 25.76
C GLN A 357 -52.85 -66.33 25.63
N GLN A 358 -53.87 -65.53 25.30
CA GLN A 358 -55.22 -66.04 25.01
C GLN A 358 -55.22 -67.02 23.84
N ILE A 359 -54.47 -66.74 22.76
CA ILE A 359 -54.29 -67.67 21.63
C ILE A 359 -53.58 -68.95 22.10
N GLN A 360 -52.59 -68.87 22.99
CA GLN A 360 -51.93 -70.05 23.56
C GLN A 360 -52.87 -70.85 24.46
N GLU A 361 -53.71 -70.21 25.26
CA GLU A 361 -54.72 -70.86 26.09
C GLU A 361 -55.76 -71.55 25.23
N MET A 362 -56.31 -70.86 24.21
CA MET A 362 -57.19 -71.47 23.22
C MET A 362 -56.49 -72.59 22.44
N LYS A 363 -55.19 -72.45 22.12
CA LYS A 363 -54.42 -73.54 21.49
C LYS A 363 -54.24 -74.72 22.43
N LYS A 364 -53.99 -74.51 23.72
CA LYS A 364 -53.91 -75.57 24.72
C LYS A 364 -55.26 -76.26 24.89
N GLU A 365 -56.35 -75.52 24.92
CA GLU A 365 -57.70 -76.06 24.98
C GLU A 365 -58.05 -76.84 23.70
N ASN A 366 -57.65 -76.32 22.54
CA ASN A 366 -57.81 -77.00 21.26
C ASN A 366 -56.85 -78.20 21.11
N ASP A 367 -55.66 -78.14 21.71
CA ASP A 367 -54.71 -79.24 21.80
C ASP A 367 -55.16 -80.28 22.83
N GLU A 368 -55.87 -79.91 23.90
CA GLU A 368 -56.55 -80.80 24.83
C GLU A 368 -57.76 -81.46 24.16
N LEU A 369 -58.53 -80.73 23.37
CA LEU A 369 -59.58 -81.29 22.51
C LEU A 369 -58.97 -82.22 21.46
N LYS A 370 -57.84 -81.86 20.84
CA LYS A 370 -57.05 -82.74 19.98
C LYS A 370 -56.38 -83.87 20.74
N TYR A 371 -56.07 -83.74 22.02
CA TYR A 371 -55.46 -84.77 22.87
C TYR A 371 -56.52 -85.79 23.27
N ARG A 372 -57.75 -85.35 23.55
CA ARG A 372 -58.94 -86.21 23.61
C ARG A 372 -59.20 -86.91 22.25
N LEU A 373 -58.88 -86.24 21.13
CA LEU A 373 -58.89 -86.86 19.80
C LEU A 373 -57.68 -87.80 19.56
N LYS A 374 -56.54 -87.55 20.21
CA LYS A 374 -55.27 -88.31 20.14
C LYS A 374 -55.11 -89.35 21.25
N GLU A 375 -56.07 -89.48 22.15
CA GLU A 375 -56.25 -90.68 22.98
C GLU A 375 -56.52 -91.91 22.09
N SER A 376 -56.74 -91.71 20.78
CA SER A 376 -56.66 -92.74 19.76
C SER A 376 -55.26 -93.01 19.18
N GLN A 377 -54.25 -92.12 19.25
CA GLN A 377 -52.94 -92.38 18.60
C GLN A 377 -51.76 -91.64 19.28
N SER A 378 -50.78 -92.43 19.72
CA SER A 378 -49.54 -92.06 20.44
C SER A 378 -48.51 -91.23 19.64
N PRO A 379 -47.59 -90.46 20.30
CA PRO A 379 -46.53 -89.63 19.70
C PRO A 379 -45.13 -90.31 19.76
N PRO A 380 -44.01 -89.80 19.17
CA PRO A 380 -43.12 -88.78 19.82
C PRO A 380 -42.22 -87.89 18.87
N LEU A 381 -41.93 -86.62 19.21
CA LEU A 381 -40.67 -85.94 19.69
C LEU A 381 -39.35 -86.03 18.87
N SER A 382 -38.82 -84.86 18.44
CA SER A 382 -37.42 -84.37 18.67
C SER A 382 -37.16 -82.97 18.05
N LYS A 383 -36.82 -81.92 18.83
CA LYS A 383 -36.52 -80.55 18.32
C LYS A 383 -35.29 -79.85 18.93
N VAL A 384 -34.45 -80.56 19.68
CA VAL A 384 -33.37 -79.92 20.47
C VAL A 384 -32.07 -79.73 19.67
N ASN A 385 -31.81 -80.53 18.62
CA ASN A 385 -30.57 -80.43 17.84
C ASN A 385 -30.58 -79.34 16.75
N GLU A 386 -31.75 -78.94 16.25
CA GLU A 386 -31.87 -77.93 15.18
C GLU A 386 -31.47 -76.53 15.66
N ASN A 387 -31.76 -76.18 16.91
CA ASN A 387 -31.53 -74.83 17.43
C ASN A 387 -30.05 -74.48 17.60
N LYS A 388 -29.17 -75.45 17.89
CA LYS A 388 -27.72 -75.21 17.98
C LYS A 388 -27.08 -74.99 16.60
N ALA A 389 -27.51 -75.74 15.60
CA ALA A 389 -27.06 -75.56 14.22
C ALA A 389 -27.52 -74.22 13.63
N ILE A 390 -28.74 -73.80 13.94
CA ILE A 390 -29.27 -72.49 13.51
C ILE A 390 -28.47 -71.34 14.11
N GLN A 391 -28.02 -71.45 15.36
CA GLN A 391 -27.23 -70.38 16.00
C GLN A 391 -25.81 -70.28 15.40
N GLN A 392 -25.13 -71.41 15.18
CA GLN A 392 -23.81 -71.41 14.53
C GLN A 392 -23.87 -70.82 13.12
N LEU A 393 -24.90 -71.15 12.34
CA LEU A 393 -25.11 -70.57 11.01
C LEU A 393 -25.44 -69.08 11.02
N LYS A 394 -26.00 -68.56 12.13
CA LYS A 394 -26.22 -67.11 12.31
C LYS A 394 -24.92 -66.40 12.62
N ASP A 395 -24.12 -66.93 13.53
CA ASP A 395 -22.84 -66.36 13.93
C ASP A 395 -21.87 -66.36 12.72
N GLU A 396 -21.84 -67.44 11.93
CA GLU A 396 -21.08 -67.49 10.66
C GLU A 396 -21.61 -66.50 9.61
N ASN A 397 -22.93 -66.36 9.47
CA ASN A 397 -23.52 -65.35 8.58
C ASN A 397 -23.13 -63.93 8.98
N GLU A 398 -23.09 -63.65 10.28
CA GLU A 398 -22.72 -62.33 10.80
C GLU A 398 -21.25 -62.02 10.51
N ILE A 399 -20.35 -62.99 10.72
CA ILE A 399 -18.92 -62.87 10.37
C ILE A 399 -18.75 -62.67 8.86
N LEU A 400 -19.47 -63.44 8.03
CA LEU A 400 -19.42 -63.32 6.58
C LEU A 400 -19.96 -61.97 6.09
N ARG A 401 -21.06 -61.49 6.68
CA ARG A 401 -21.62 -60.15 6.39
C ARG A 401 -20.65 -59.05 6.78
N SER A 402 -19.99 -59.17 7.93
CA SER A 402 -18.97 -58.22 8.39
C SER A 402 -17.79 -58.17 7.42
N ARG A 403 -17.23 -59.33 7.03
CA ARG A 403 -16.15 -59.41 6.04
C ARG A 403 -16.56 -58.90 4.66
N LEU A 404 -17.79 -59.19 4.23
CA LEU A 404 -18.30 -58.71 2.95
C LEU A 404 -18.50 -57.18 2.98
N SER A 405 -18.97 -56.64 4.10
CA SER A 405 -19.08 -55.19 4.31
C SER A 405 -17.72 -54.51 4.33
N GLU A 406 -16.70 -55.11 4.95
CA GLU A 406 -15.32 -54.63 4.95
C GLU A 406 -14.73 -54.65 3.52
N TYR A 407 -14.94 -55.75 2.79
CA TYR A 407 -14.51 -55.89 1.40
C TYR A 407 -15.19 -54.87 0.48
N ALA A 408 -16.51 -54.68 0.62
CA ALA A 408 -17.27 -53.68 -0.12
C ALA A 408 -16.82 -52.25 0.21
N GLY A 409 -16.57 -51.96 1.51
CA GLY A 409 -16.02 -50.69 1.95
C GLY A 409 -14.62 -50.41 1.39
N ALA A 410 -13.73 -51.41 1.42
CA ALA A 410 -12.41 -51.33 0.81
C ALA A 410 -12.48 -51.11 -0.70
N GLN A 411 -13.38 -51.81 -1.41
CA GLN A 411 -13.62 -51.59 -2.85
C GLN A 411 -14.08 -50.16 -3.15
N MET A 412 -14.99 -49.61 -2.36
CA MET A 412 -15.53 -48.27 -2.62
C MET A 412 -14.49 -47.17 -2.39
N THR A 413 -13.55 -47.37 -1.48
CA THR A 413 -12.62 -46.33 -1.01
C THR A 413 -11.21 -46.46 -1.58
N HIS A 414 -10.77 -47.68 -1.93
CA HIS A 414 -9.46 -47.90 -2.53
C HIS A 414 -9.40 -47.30 -3.94
N ASN A 415 -8.37 -46.50 -4.21
CA ASN A 415 -8.17 -45.83 -5.50
C ASN A 415 -9.37 -44.99 -5.97
N ASN A 416 -10.23 -44.55 -5.05
CA ASN A 416 -11.40 -43.74 -5.36
C ASN A 416 -11.28 -42.34 -4.75
N PRO A 417 -10.69 -41.38 -5.49
CA PRO A 417 -10.44 -40.04 -4.99
C PRO A 417 -11.72 -39.21 -4.71
N ASN A 418 -12.89 -39.67 -5.18
CA ASN A 418 -14.17 -38.96 -4.99
C ASN A 418 -14.91 -39.35 -3.69
N ILE A 419 -14.54 -40.46 -3.04
CA ILE A 419 -15.12 -40.87 -1.75
C ILE A 419 -14.12 -40.47 -0.66
N ALA A 420 -14.24 -39.22 -0.21
CA ALA A 420 -13.34 -38.66 0.79
C ALA A 420 -13.53 -39.33 2.15
N ASP A 421 -12.45 -39.87 2.70
CA ASP A 421 -12.40 -40.27 4.09
C ASP A 421 -12.34 -39.00 4.96
N LEU A 422 -13.45 -38.68 5.61
CA LEU A 422 -13.58 -37.51 6.47
C LEU A 422 -12.70 -37.59 7.73
N SER A 423 -12.21 -38.78 8.08
CA SER A 423 -11.28 -38.98 9.20
C SER A 423 -9.81 -38.70 8.83
N ASP A 424 -9.49 -38.57 7.54
CA ASP A 424 -8.14 -38.26 7.05
C ASP A 424 -7.82 -36.77 7.28
N VAL A 425 -6.91 -36.50 8.23
CA VAL A 425 -6.44 -35.15 8.59
C VAL A 425 -5.77 -34.46 7.40
N PHE A 426 -5.16 -35.23 6.49
CA PHE A 426 -4.42 -34.73 5.34
C PHE A 426 -5.20 -34.94 4.03
N ARG A 427 -6.53 -35.05 4.08
CA ARG A 427 -7.36 -35.20 2.86
C ARG A 427 -7.00 -34.18 1.77
N PRO A 428 -7.19 -34.51 0.47
CA PRO A 428 -6.75 -33.65 -0.64
C PRO A 428 -7.23 -32.19 -0.59
N THR A 429 -8.44 -31.94 -0.07
CA THR A 429 -8.93 -30.55 0.12
C THR A 429 -8.11 -29.80 1.16
N LYS A 430 -7.68 -30.46 2.25
CA LYS A 430 -6.86 -29.83 3.28
C LYS A 430 -5.45 -29.53 2.77
N LEU A 431 -4.87 -30.46 2.00
CA LEU A 431 -3.61 -30.23 1.31
C LEU A 431 -3.70 -29.07 0.31
N SER A 432 -4.85 -28.89 -0.35
CA SER A 432 -5.07 -27.77 -1.26
C SER A 432 -5.14 -26.41 -0.56
N GLU A 433 -5.71 -26.37 0.66
CA GLU A 433 -5.69 -25.19 1.52
C GLU A 433 -4.26 -24.87 1.96
N GLU A 434 -3.51 -25.88 2.44
CA GLU A 434 -2.11 -25.72 2.87
C GLU A 434 -1.20 -25.31 1.71
N TYR A 435 -1.42 -25.85 0.51
CA TYR A 435 -0.72 -25.44 -0.72
C TYR A 435 -0.97 -23.99 -1.08
N SER A 436 -2.19 -23.49 -0.86
CA SER A 436 -2.52 -22.08 -1.09
C SER A 436 -1.88 -21.19 -0.04
N GLN A 437 -1.92 -21.58 1.24
CA GLN A 437 -1.28 -20.86 2.34
C GLN A 437 0.25 -20.81 2.21
N LEU A 438 0.86 -21.86 1.67
CA LEU A 438 2.29 -21.90 1.40
C LEU A 438 2.70 -20.80 0.41
N TYR A 439 1.87 -20.54 -0.60
CA TYR A 439 2.06 -19.45 -1.55
C TYR A 439 1.81 -18.07 -0.92
N ASP A 440 0.71 -17.91 -0.19
CA ASP A 440 0.33 -16.58 0.33
C ASP A 440 1.29 -16.11 1.45
N ASN A 441 1.75 -17.03 2.30
CA ASN A 441 2.56 -16.70 3.48
C ASN A 441 4.06 -16.92 3.23
N VAL A 442 4.49 -18.19 3.13
CA VAL A 442 5.92 -18.55 3.23
C VAL A 442 6.69 -18.27 1.94
N TRP A 443 6.02 -18.41 0.79
CA TRP A 443 6.61 -18.06 -0.50
C TRP A 443 6.85 -16.55 -0.61
N THR A 444 5.92 -15.71 -0.12
CA THR A 444 6.06 -14.26 -0.09
C THR A 444 7.28 -13.84 0.74
N ASP A 445 7.43 -14.39 1.95
CA ASP A 445 8.60 -14.15 2.80
C ASP A 445 9.93 -14.55 2.11
N ALA A 446 9.92 -15.68 1.40
CA ALA A 446 11.07 -16.16 0.65
C ALA A 446 11.35 -15.30 -0.60
N PHE A 447 10.32 -14.71 -1.21
CA PHE A 447 10.46 -13.83 -2.36
C PHE A 447 11.08 -12.48 -1.96
N GLU A 448 10.60 -11.85 -0.89
CA GLU A 448 11.09 -10.57 -0.39
C GLU A 448 12.57 -10.61 0.05
N GLU A 449 13.05 -11.78 0.50
CA GLU A 449 14.45 -11.99 0.89
C GLU A 449 15.45 -11.76 -0.27
N HIS A 450 15.02 -11.90 -1.52
CA HIS A 450 15.87 -11.70 -2.70
C HIS A 450 15.71 -10.32 -3.36
N ASN A 451 15.24 -9.32 -2.60
CA ASN A 451 15.12 -7.93 -3.04
C ASN A 451 16.41 -7.43 -3.74
N GLY A 452 16.28 -7.00 -5.00
CA GLY A 452 17.38 -6.51 -5.84
C GLY A 452 17.77 -7.41 -7.02
N LYS A 453 17.26 -8.65 -7.10
CA LYS A 453 17.31 -9.48 -8.32
C LYS A 453 16.08 -9.22 -9.20
N LYS A 454 16.12 -9.64 -10.47
CA LYS A 454 14.93 -9.59 -11.32
C LYS A 454 13.86 -10.53 -10.76
N GLU A 455 12.65 -10.01 -10.66
CA GLU A 455 11.47 -10.71 -10.15
C GLU A 455 11.27 -12.08 -10.82
N GLU A 456 11.35 -12.16 -12.16
CA GLU A 456 11.21 -13.41 -12.91
C GLU A 456 12.25 -14.47 -12.48
N ASP A 457 13.50 -14.07 -12.21
CA ASP A 457 14.57 -14.99 -11.81
C ASP A 457 14.32 -15.56 -10.40
N ILE A 458 13.83 -14.73 -9.48
CA ILE A 458 13.47 -15.14 -8.11
C ILE A 458 12.31 -16.15 -8.17
N ILE A 459 11.27 -15.83 -8.93
CA ILE A 459 10.09 -16.69 -9.12
C ILE A 459 10.51 -18.03 -9.71
N GLN A 460 11.35 -18.03 -10.74
CA GLN A 460 11.85 -19.27 -11.34
C GLN A 460 12.67 -20.11 -10.36
N MET A 461 13.49 -19.48 -9.51
CA MET A 461 14.26 -20.18 -8.48
C MET A 461 13.35 -20.83 -7.43
N LEU A 462 12.38 -20.08 -6.87
CA LEU A 462 11.44 -20.62 -5.87
C LEU A 462 10.55 -21.72 -6.45
N ARG A 463 10.13 -21.58 -7.71
CA ARG A 463 9.37 -22.62 -8.43
C ARG A 463 10.20 -23.88 -8.66
N LYS A 464 11.47 -23.74 -9.06
CA LYS A 464 12.40 -24.88 -9.17
C LYS A 464 12.57 -25.57 -7.81
N GLY A 465 12.60 -24.81 -6.72
CA GLY A 465 12.59 -25.33 -5.36
C GLY A 465 11.38 -26.24 -5.09
N LEU A 466 10.17 -25.75 -5.33
CA LEU A 466 8.93 -26.52 -5.14
C LEU A 466 8.89 -27.78 -6.02
N LEU A 467 9.16 -27.64 -7.31
CA LEU A 467 9.11 -28.78 -8.25
C LEU A 467 10.18 -29.82 -7.92
N GLY A 468 11.38 -29.37 -7.53
CA GLY A 468 12.44 -30.26 -7.06
C GLY A 468 12.07 -31.00 -5.78
N SER A 469 11.38 -30.34 -4.85
CA SER A 469 10.85 -30.98 -3.64
C SER A 469 9.80 -32.03 -3.97
N TYR A 470 8.90 -31.73 -4.92
CA TYR A 470 7.87 -32.68 -5.36
C TYR A 470 8.48 -33.92 -6.03
N GLU A 471 9.37 -33.73 -7.00
CA GLU A 471 10.05 -34.82 -7.69
C GLU A 471 10.88 -35.68 -6.73
N PHE A 472 11.55 -35.05 -5.77
CA PHE A 472 12.25 -35.77 -4.72
C PHE A 472 11.30 -36.63 -3.89
N CYS A 473 10.23 -36.04 -3.37
CA CYS A 473 9.24 -36.75 -2.56
C CYS A 473 8.61 -37.91 -3.34
N GLU A 474 8.29 -37.71 -4.62
CA GLU A 474 7.72 -38.75 -5.47
C GLU A 474 8.67 -39.95 -5.61
N ASN A 475 9.97 -39.70 -5.82
CA ASN A 475 10.99 -40.75 -5.93
C ASN A 475 11.18 -41.50 -4.60
N VAL A 476 11.27 -40.76 -3.49
CA VAL A 476 11.37 -41.35 -2.15
C VAL A 476 10.12 -42.17 -1.83
N CYS A 477 8.94 -41.71 -2.23
CA CYS A 477 7.68 -42.41 -1.99
C CYS A 477 7.59 -43.71 -2.80
N LYS A 478 8.10 -43.73 -4.04
CA LYS A 478 8.21 -44.95 -4.87
C LYS A 478 9.12 -45.98 -4.18
N GLU A 479 10.30 -45.56 -3.72
CA GLU A 479 11.22 -46.45 -2.98
C GLU A 479 10.62 -46.94 -1.67
N PHE A 480 10.01 -46.04 -0.89
CA PHE A 480 9.32 -46.35 0.36
C PHE A 480 8.21 -47.38 0.15
N THR A 481 7.39 -47.22 -0.89
CA THR A 481 6.31 -48.15 -1.21
C THR A 481 6.85 -49.54 -1.53
N VAL A 482 7.94 -49.62 -2.30
CA VAL A 482 8.61 -50.90 -2.61
C VAL A 482 9.18 -51.54 -1.34
N GLN A 483 9.86 -50.77 -0.50
CA GLN A 483 10.44 -51.28 0.76
C GLN A 483 9.37 -51.75 1.73
N LEU A 484 8.28 -50.98 1.90
CA LEU A 484 7.16 -51.33 2.76
C LEU A 484 6.49 -52.61 2.26
N THR A 485 6.17 -52.68 0.97
CA THR A 485 5.57 -53.87 0.33
C THR A 485 6.47 -55.09 0.52
N ASN A 486 7.78 -54.97 0.27
CA ASN A 486 8.71 -56.08 0.43
C ASN A 486 8.81 -56.53 1.89
N SER A 487 8.88 -55.59 2.84
CA SER A 487 9.01 -55.90 4.26
C SER A 487 7.75 -56.54 4.84
N THR A 488 6.57 -56.20 4.31
CA THR A 488 5.30 -56.79 4.75
C THR A 488 5.01 -58.15 4.10
N LEU A 489 5.38 -58.33 2.82
CA LEU A 489 5.00 -59.53 2.05
C LEU A 489 6.10 -60.60 1.97
N ALA A 490 7.35 -60.26 2.26
CA ALA A 490 8.45 -61.21 2.22
C ALA A 490 8.67 -61.90 3.56
N LEU A 491 8.95 -63.20 3.51
CA LEU A 491 9.58 -63.89 4.63
C LEU A 491 11.04 -63.41 4.77
N PRO A 492 11.63 -63.44 5.98
CA PRO A 492 13.03 -63.10 6.18
C PRO A 492 13.93 -63.82 5.16
N ASN A 493 14.82 -63.07 4.51
CA ASN A 493 15.77 -63.56 3.48
C ASN A 493 15.14 -64.12 2.18
N SER A 494 13.87 -63.82 1.91
CA SER A 494 13.20 -64.17 0.64
C SER A 494 12.77 -62.93 -0.12
N LYS A 495 12.59 -63.03 -1.44
CA LYS A 495 11.93 -61.98 -2.23
C LYS A 495 10.42 -62.24 -2.24
N PRO A 496 9.58 -61.21 -2.16
CA PRO A 496 8.13 -61.39 -2.29
C PRO A 496 7.81 -61.92 -3.69
N LYS A 497 6.96 -62.96 -3.76
CA LYS A 497 6.56 -63.58 -5.03
C LYS A 497 5.49 -62.78 -5.75
N ASN A 498 4.65 -62.05 -5.01
CA ASN A 498 3.53 -61.28 -5.53
C ASN A 498 3.86 -59.79 -5.49
N LYS A 499 3.48 -59.06 -6.55
CA LYS A 499 3.54 -57.59 -6.54
C LYS A 499 2.33 -57.04 -5.78
N LEU A 500 2.40 -55.78 -5.35
CA LEU A 500 1.29 -55.07 -4.68
C LEU A 500 -0.03 -55.19 -5.47
N GLN A 501 0.05 -55.08 -6.80
CA GLN A 501 -1.08 -55.13 -7.73
C GLN A 501 -1.76 -56.51 -7.79
N ASP A 502 -1.01 -57.57 -7.45
CA ASP A 502 -1.50 -58.95 -7.49
C ASP A 502 -2.25 -59.35 -6.21
N LEU A 503 -2.24 -58.48 -5.18
CA LEU A 503 -2.90 -58.74 -3.91
C LEU A 503 -4.41 -58.45 -3.98
N PRO A 504 -5.23 -59.13 -3.16
CA PRO A 504 -6.61 -58.72 -2.94
C PRO A 504 -6.70 -57.27 -2.45
N ILE A 505 -7.74 -56.56 -2.90
CA ILE A 505 -7.93 -55.11 -2.68
C ILE A 505 -7.91 -54.70 -1.21
N VAL A 506 -8.36 -55.57 -0.30
CA VAL A 506 -8.32 -55.33 1.15
C VAL A 506 -6.88 -55.18 1.65
N TYR A 507 -5.97 -56.04 1.19
CA TYR A 507 -4.56 -55.96 1.57
C TYR A 507 -3.84 -54.79 0.90
N GLN A 508 -4.23 -54.46 -0.33
CA GLN A 508 -3.73 -53.24 -0.99
C GLN A 508 -4.11 -52.01 -0.16
N LYS A 509 -5.38 -51.91 0.25
CA LYS A 509 -5.85 -50.82 1.11
C LYS A 509 -5.11 -50.77 2.45
N GLN A 510 -4.96 -51.89 3.15
CA GLN A 510 -4.22 -51.95 4.42
C GLN A 510 -2.76 -51.47 4.26
N LEU A 511 -2.10 -51.86 3.17
CA LEU A 511 -0.74 -51.38 2.86
C LEU A 511 -0.70 -49.87 2.59
N GLN A 512 -1.72 -49.32 1.93
CA GLN A 512 -1.84 -47.87 1.73
C GLN A 512 -2.12 -47.12 3.03
N ASP A 513 -2.96 -47.65 3.90
CA ASP A 513 -3.24 -47.05 5.20
C ASP A 513 -1.98 -47.07 6.10
N MET A 514 -1.17 -48.13 6.02
CA MET A 514 0.15 -48.18 6.65
C MET A 514 1.12 -47.16 6.02
N LYS A 515 1.16 -47.06 4.68
CA LYS A 515 1.99 -46.07 3.98
C LYS A 515 1.67 -44.65 4.43
N LYS A 516 0.38 -44.29 4.55
CA LYS A 516 -0.06 -42.98 5.04
C LYS A 516 0.36 -42.75 6.50
N SER A 517 0.09 -43.71 7.39
CA SER A 517 0.38 -43.55 8.82
C SER A 517 1.88 -43.41 9.11
N PHE A 518 2.72 -44.27 8.49
CA PHE A 518 4.17 -44.13 8.58
C PHE A 518 4.68 -42.89 7.84
N GLY A 519 4.06 -42.52 6.71
CA GLY A 519 4.40 -41.31 5.97
C GLY A 519 4.34 -40.06 6.83
N VAL A 520 3.28 -39.90 7.63
CA VAL A 520 3.16 -38.77 8.58
C VAL A 520 4.31 -38.76 9.60
N PHE A 521 4.73 -39.92 10.09
CA PHE A 521 5.83 -40.04 11.04
C PHE A 521 7.19 -39.69 10.41
N LEU A 522 7.42 -40.12 9.15
CA LEU A 522 8.70 -39.97 8.44
C LEU A 522 8.93 -38.58 7.83
N LYS A 523 7.97 -37.65 7.94
CA LYS A 523 8.06 -36.32 7.28
C LYS A 523 9.33 -35.53 7.64
N ASN A 524 9.83 -35.67 8.88
CA ASN A 524 11.05 -34.99 9.31
C ASN A 524 12.31 -35.62 8.71
N ASP A 525 12.34 -36.95 8.60
CA ASP A 525 13.46 -37.68 7.98
C ASP A 525 13.56 -37.39 6.49
N VAL A 526 12.41 -37.24 5.81
CA VAL A 526 12.34 -36.84 4.39
C VAL A 526 12.89 -35.43 4.22
N LYS A 527 12.52 -34.47 5.08
CA LYS A 527 13.10 -33.11 5.09
C LYS A 527 14.62 -33.14 5.27
N GLU A 528 15.12 -33.89 6.25
CA GLU A 528 16.56 -33.98 6.50
C GLU A 528 17.30 -34.62 5.32
N SER A 529 16.71 -35.65 4.72
CA SER A 529 17.25 -36.31 3.52
C SER A 529 17.32 -35.36 2.32
N TYR A 530 16.30 -34.52 2.14
CA TYR A 530 16.30 -33.51 1.08
C TYR A 530 17.40 -32.47 1.31
N ARG A 531 17.53 -31.94 2.54
CA ARG A 531 18.59 -30.99 2.90
C ARG A 531 19.99 -31.54 2.64
N LYS A 532 20.24 -32.82 2.92
CA LYS A 532 21.53 -33.49 2.65
C LYS A 532 21.82 -33.63 1.15
N LYS A 533 20.79 -33.81 0.33
CA LYS A 533 20.91 -33.90 -1.13
C LYS A 533 21.10 -32.52 -1.78
N GLN A 534 20.57 -31.47 -1.16
CA GLN A 534 20.59 -30.12 -1.69
C GLN A 534 21.82 -29.33 -1.20
N ASN A 535 22.93 -29.44 -1.93
CA ASN A 535 24.21 -28.82 -1.52
C ASN A 535 24.29 -27.29 -1.68
N SER A 536 23.30 -26.60 -2.26
CA SER A 536 23.33 -25.13 -2.44
C SER A 536 21.95 -24.58 -2.83
N ILE A 537 21.08 -24.35 -1.85
CA ILE A 537 19.98 -23.38 -2.06
C ILE A 537 20.57 -22.00 -1.83
N GLN A 538 20.68 -21.21 -2.88
CA GLN A 538 21.05 -19.80 -2.74
C GLN A 538 19.87 -19.06 -2.10
N GLY A 539 20.01 -18.67 -0.84
CA GLY A 539 18.98 -17.95 -0.10
C GLY A 539 19.31 -17.91 1.39
N GLY A 540 18.70 -16.97 2.11
CA GLY A 540 18.82 -16.91 3.55
C GLY A 540 17.81 -17.83 4.23
N ASP A 541 17.35 -17.44 5.41
CA ASP A 541 16.56 -18.31 6.28
C ASP A 541 15.11 -18.45 5.81
N SER A 542 14.52 -17.43 5.18
CA SER A 542 13.15 -17.50 4.66
C SER A 542 13.05 -18.49 3.50
N THR A 543 14.02 -18.45 2.58
CA THR A 543 14.11 -19.39 1.46
C THR A 543 14.23 -20.84 1.95
N LYS A 544 15.03 -21.12 2.98
CA LYS A 544 15.18 -22.47 3.54
C LYS A 544 13.88 -22.96 4.18
N LYS A 545 13.21 -22.11 4.97
CA LYS A 545 11.91 -22.44 5.58
C LYS A 545 10.85 -22.75 4.52
N TYR A 546 10.80 -21.95 3.45
CA TYR A 546 9.92 -22.21 2.31
C TYR A 546 10.18 -23.59 1.69
N ILE A 547 11.45 -23.94 1.47
CA ILE A 547 11.80 -25.23 0.88
C ILE A 547 11.44 -26.39 1.81
N ASP A 548 11.70 -26.28 3.11
CA ASP A 548 11.31 -27.32 4.08
C ASP A 548 9.79 -27.52 4.11
N ALA A 549 9.03 -26.43 4.05
CA ALA A 549 7.57 -26.47 3.98
C ALA A 549 7.09 -27.09 2.65
N CYS A 550 7.76 -26.78 1.53
CA CYS A 550 7.50 -27.44 0.25
C CYS A 550 7.71 -28.94 0.33
N VAL A 551 8.83 -29.40 0.93
CA VAL A 551 9.14 -30.84 1.05
C VAL A 551 8.11 -31.55 1.92
N GLU A 552 7.76 -30.97 3.06
CA GLU A 552 6.75 -31.54 3.96
C GLU A 552 5.40 -31.69 3.27
N LEU A 553 4.91 -30.61 2.64
CA LEU A 553 3.65 -30.65 1.93
C LEU A 553 3.68 -31.62 0.75
N CYS A 554 4.72 -31.57 -0.07
CA CYS A 554 4.88 -32.48 -1.21
C CYS A 554 4.96 -33.95 -0.77
N TRP A 555 5.59 -34.24 0.36
CA TRP A 555 5.63 -35.58 0.94
C TRP A 555 4.23 -36.05 1.31
N LEU A 556 3.46 -35.22 2.01
CA LEU A 556 2.08 -35.53 2.37
C LEU A 556 1.21 -35.73 1.12
N MET A 557 1.43 -34.96 0.05
CA MET A 557 0.72 -35.13 -1.22
C MET A 557 0.99 -36.48 -1.91
N VAL A 558 2.25 -36.92 -1.95
CA VAL A 558 2.62 -38.16 -2.69
C VAL A 558 2.31 -39.45 -1.93
N ILE A 559 2.14 -39.39 -0.61
CA ILE A 559 1.74 -40.56 0.17
C ILE A 559 0.27 -40.95 -0.03
N HIS A 560 -0.59 -40.03 -0.51
CA HIS A 560 -1.97 -40.33 -0.88
C HIS A 560 -2.07 -41.36 -2.02
N ASP A 561 -3.24 -41.98 -2.11
CA ASP A 561 -3.61 -42.94 -3.13
C ASP A 561 -5.00 -42.61 -3.71
N PRO A 562 -5.08 -42.10 -4.96
CA PRO A 562 -3.97 -41.68 -5.80
C PRO A 562 -3.19 -40.48 -5.22
N PRO A 563 -1.92 -40.27 -5.59
CA PRO A 563 -1.15 -39.08 -5.21
C PRO A 563 -1.81 -37.78 -5.69
N VAL A 564 -1.73 -36.74 -4.85
CA VAL A 564 -2.06 -35.37 -5.28
C VAL A 564 -0.93 -34.83 -6.13
N VAL A 565 -1.24 -34.24 -7.29
CA VAL A 565 -0.24 -33.90 -8.31
C VAL A 565 -0.15 -32.41 -8.55
N ILE A 566 1.09 -31.91 -8.55
CA ILE A 566 1.41 -30.58 -9.07
C ILE A 566 1.42 -30.68 -10.60
N GLU A 567 0.54 -29.92 -11.24
CA GLU A 567 0.45 -29.91 -12.70
C GLU A 567 1.74 -29.37 -13.32
N THR A 568 2.20 -30.04 -14.38
CA THR A 568 3.36 -29.58 -15.14
C THR A 568 3.11 -28.15 -15.62
N PRO A 569 3.99 -27.18 -15.26
CA PRO A 569 3.77 -25.79 -15.63
C PRO A 569 3.64 -25.63 -17.14
N ALA A 570 2.63 -24.88 -17.57
CA ALA A 570 2.46 -24.54 -18.97
C ALA A 570 3.71 -23.85 -19.55
N SER A 571 4.05 -24.17 -20.80
CA SER A 571 5.22 -23.59 -21.46
C SER A 571 5.03 -22.10 -21.73
N LYS A 572 6.15 -21.36 -21.78
CA LYS A 572 6.15 -19.99 -22.28
C LYS A 572 5.51 -19.94 -23.68
N ASP A 573 4.70 -18.91 -23.93
CA ASP A 573 3.90 -18.71 -25.15
C ASP A 573 2.67 -19.62 -25.35
N SER A 574 2.35 -20.50 -24.41
CA SER A 574 1.08 -21.24 -24.43
C SER A 574 -0.13 -20.34 -24.17
N ALA A 575 -1.31 -20.77 -24.60
CA ALA A 575 -2.55 -20.02 -24.38
C ALA A 575 -2.84 -19.86 -22.88
N PHE A 576 -3.23 -18.66 -22.46
CA PHE A 576 -3.59 -18.40 -21.08
C PHE A 576 -4.98 -18.97 -20.77
N ASP A 577 -5.04 -20.11 -20.08
CA ASP A 577 -6.30 -20.70 -19.62
C ASP A 577 -6.71 -20.18 -18.23
N THR A 578 -7.78 -19.37 -18.19
CA THR A 578 -8.33 -18.78 -16.97
C THR A 578 -9.01 -19.80 -16.05
N ASN A 579 -9.29 -21.02 -16.54
CA ASN A 579 -9.81 -22.10 -15.70
C ASN A 579 -8.71 -22.73 -14.86
N THR A 580 -7.49 -22.81 -15.40
CA THR A 580 -6.32 -23.42 -14.73
C THR A 580 -5.47 -22.39 -13.98
N TYR A 581 -5.35 -21.17 -14.50
CA TYR A 581 -4.50 -20.11 -13.93
C TYR A 581 -5.27 -18.84 -13.58
N ARG A 582 -4.87 -18.20 -12.46
CA ARG A 582 -5.16 -16.79 -12.16
C ARG A 582 -3.99 -15.92 -12.62
N ALA A 583 -4.28 -14.70 -13.06
CA ALA A 583 -3.26 -13.75 -13.47
C ALA A 583 -2.43 -13.30 -12.26
N TYR A 584 -1.12 -13.16 -12.47
CA TYR A 584 -0.21 -12.66 -11.43
C TYR A 584 -0.27 -11.12 -11.33
N THR A 585 0.34 -10.39 -12.26
CA THR A 585 0.23 -8.91 -12.32
C THR A 585 -0.36 -8.42 -13.63
N THR A 586 -0.04 -9.06 -14.76
CA THR A 586 -0.63 -8.72 -16.06
C THR A 586 -1.50 -9.85 -16.60
N THR A 587 -2.61 -9.46 -17.21
CA THR A 587 -3.45 -10.33 -18.02
C THR A 587 -2.97 -10.31 -19.46
N GLY A 588 -3.10 -11.42 -20.17
CA GLY A 588 -2.71 -11.53 -21.57
C GLY A 588 -3.22 -12.81 -22.23
N SER A 589 -3.12 -12.87 -23.56
CA SER A 589 -3.58 -14.03 -24.34
C SER A 589 -2.67 -15.25 -24.21
N LYS A 590 -1.40 -15.03 -23.85
CA LYS A 590 -0.38 -16.07 -23.70
C LYS A 590 0.28 -16.03 -22.33
N ILE A 591 0.83 -17.15 -21.89
CA ILE A 591 1.63 -17.26 -20.68
C ILE A 591 3.05 -16.76 -20.96
N ASP A 592 3.54 -15.83 -20.14
CA ASP A 592 4.95 -15.45 -20.14
C ASP A 592 5.76 -16.39 -19.25
N PHE A 593 5.38 -16.49 -17.97
CA PHE A 593 5.93 -17.46 -17.02
C PHE A 593 4.89 -17.86 -15.97
N VAL A 594 5.03 -19.09 -15.48
CA VAL A 594 4.23 -19.61 -14.35
C VAL A 594 4.93 -19.26 -13.04
N VAL A 595 4.17 -18.64 -12.13
CA VAL A 595 4.63 -18.26 -10.79
C VAL A 595 4.40 -19.41 -9.81
N TRP A 596 3.16 -19.90 -9.78
CA TRP A 596 2.72 -20.97 -8.90
C TRP A 596 2.00 -22.04 -9.71
N PRO A 597 2.43 -23.30 -9.70
CA PRO A 597 1.77 -24.35 -10.48
C PRO A 597 0.35 -24.65 -9.96
N ALA A 598 -0.50 -25.13 -10.85
CA ALA A 598 -1.84 -25.62 -10.49
C ALA A 598 -1.76 -26.97 -9.75
N LEU A 599 -2.73 -27.23 -8.89
CA LEU A 599 -2.80 -28.46 -8.09
C LEU A 599 -4.01 -29.29 -8.51
N ARG A 600 -3.81 -30.59 -8.72
CA ARG A 600 -4.88 -31.54 -9.10
C ARG A 600 -4.99 -32.68 -8.11
N LEU A 601 -6.22 -33.19 -7.98
CA LEU A 601 -6.55 -34.29 -7.08
C LEU A 601 -5.75 -35.56 -7.38
N HIS A 602 -5.49 -35.83 -8.66
CA HIS A 602 -4.58 -36.84 -9.16
C HIS A 602 -4.20 -36.51 -10.61
N GLN A 603 -3.36 -37.33 -11.24
CA GLN A 603 -3.02 -37.16 -12.66
C GLN A 603 -4.29 -37.16 -13.52
N GLY A 604 -4.55 -36.07 -14.24
CA GLY A 604 -5.76 -35.88 -15.05
C GLY A 604 -7.06 -35.68 -14.24
N GLY A 605 -6.97 -35.56 -12.91
CA GLY A 605 -8.10 -35.36 -12.02
C GLY A 605 -8.59 -33.91 -11.97
N ALA A 606 -9.64 -33.71 -11.17
CA ALA A 606 -10.23 -32.40 -10.92
C ALA A 606 -9.19 -31.42 -10.36
N LEU A 607 -9.34 -30.15 -10.73
CA LEU A 607 -8.50 -29.06 -10.23
C LEU A 607 -8.86 -28.78 -8.76
N LEU A 608 -7.87 -28.86 -7.88
CA LEU A 608 -8.01 -28.49 -6.47
C LEU A 608 -7.73 -27.00 -6.27
N THR A 609 -6.62 -26.52 -6.84
CA THR A 609 -6.20 -25.12 -6.71
C THR A 609 -5.73 -24.60 -8.06
N LYS A 610 -6.24 -23.43 -8.46
CA LYS A 610 -5.73 -22.70 -9.64
C LYS A 610 -4.28 -22.28 -9.42
N GLY A 611 -3.46 -22.44 -10.46
CA GLY A 611 -2.11 -21.90 -10.47
C GLY A 611 -2.10 -20.38 -10.64
N VAL A 612 -0.93 -19.77 -10.56
CA VAL A 612 -0.67 -18.34 -10.78
C VAL A 612 0.31 -18.20 -11.93
N ALA A 613 -0.03 -17.39 -12.94
CA ALA A 613 0.83 -17.16 -14.10
C ALA A 613 0.78 -15.70 -14.57
N GLN A 614 1.88 -15.22 -15.13
CA GLN A 614 1.97 -13.92 -15.77
C GLN A 614 1.47 -14.02 -17.21
N GLY A 615 0.51 -13.17 -17.59
CA GLY A 615 0.02 -13.07 -18.96
C GLY A 615 0.84 -12.07 -19.79
N LYS A 616 1.05 -12.36 -21.06
CA LYS A 616 1.55 -11.41 -22.07
C LYS A 616 0.62 -11.37 -23.27
N ASN A 617 0.56 -10.21 -23.92
CA ASN A 617 -0.28 -9.99 -25.10
C ASN A 617 0.40 -10.46 -26.39
#